data_AF-A0A8S3Z5I6-F1
#
_entry.id   AF-A0A8S3Z5I6-F1
#
_cell.length_a   1.000
_cell.length_b   1.000
_cell.length_c   1.000
_cell.angle_alpha   90.00
_cell.angle_beta   90.00
_cell.angle_gamma   90.00
#
_symmetry.space_group_name_H-M   'P 1'
#
loop_
_entity.id
_entity.type
_entity.pdbx_description
1 polymer ?
#
loop_
_entity_poly.entity_id
_entity_poly.type
_entity_poly.pdbx_seq_one_letter_code
_entity_poly.pdbx_strand_id
1 'polypeptide(L)'
;MADQAAPPPPTGSGSPSSLAASLGIEDPRIEIMADYLLRHYRLKPDRWVKFYNNQDNKVACIVCLSPVSIVERVATNEANTSKWPKATTEDIRHHIHTLKNIVDVTASKAKGHTLLRIPNEFDDFEYPLGSSERVDRRLLHEIESLIVMWSNEIQEVLKYRCADPILEGKNPSPATEIKYWQMRAKDFDQLYQQLNNPRVKMMAYYLKNGRSVYYQAFKDLYSSVVG
;
A
#
# COMPACT_ATOMS: atom_id res chain seq x y z
N MET A 1 -15.54 38.70 -37.91
CA MET A 1 -14.82 38.00 -36.81
C MET A 1 -15.16 36.53 -36.96
N ALA A 2 -14.20 35.73 -37.41
CA ALA A 2 -14.44 34.34 -37.78
C ALA A 2 -14.44 33.44 -36.54
N ASP A 3 -15.52 32.69 -36.41
CA ASP A 3 -15.78 31.70 -35.37
C ASP A 3 -14.94 30.44 -35.67
N GLN A 4 -14.02 30.08 -34.76
CA GLN A 4 -13.08 28.98 -34.95
C GLN A 4 -13.62 27.75 -34.22
N ALA A 5 -14.49 26.99 -34.90
CA ALA A 5 -15.03 25.73 -34.40
C ALA A 5 -13.93 24.67 -34.27
N ALA A 6 -13.89 23.99 -33.12
CA ALA A 6 -12.99 22.87 -32.84
C ALA A 6 -13.25 21.68 -33.81
N PRO A 7 -12.22 20.93 -34.23
CA PRO A 7 -12.40 19.81 -35.15
C PRO A 7 -13.16 18.65 -34.46
N PRO A 8 -14.02 17.92 -35.19
CA PRO A 8 -14.78 16.81 -34.63
C PRO A 8 -13.87 15.61 -34.27
N PRO A 9 -14.27 14.77 -33.30
CA PRO A 9 -13.49 13.60 -32.90
C PRO A 9 -13.45 12.56 -34.04
N PRO A 10 -12.32 11.85 -34.22
CA PRO A 10 -12.20 10.85 -35.28
C PRO A 10 -13.08 9.63 -34.95
N THR A 11 -14.15 9.47 -35.73
CA THR A 11 -14.95 8.24 -35.80
C THR A 11 -14.19 7.20 -36.63
N GLY A 12 -13.40 6.37 -35.96
CA GLY A 12 -12.78 5.17 -36.54
C GLY A 12 -13.38 3.93 -35.90
N SER A 13 -14.40 3.35 -36.55
CA SER A 13 -14.90 2.01 -36.26
C SER A 13 -13.89 0.97 -36.76
N GLY A 14 -12.96 0.60 -35.91
CA GLY A 14 -12.10 -0.55 -36.08
C GLY A 14 -11.93 -1.21 -34.71
N SER A 15 -12.35 -2.46 -34.58
CA SER A 15 -12.05 -3.26 -33.38
C SER A 15 -10.55 -3.16 -33.09
N PRO A 16 -10.13 -2.78 -31.87
CA PRO A 16 -8.73 -2.65 -31.57
C PRO A 16 -8.13 -4.05 -31.52
N SER A 17 -7.49 -4.49 -32.60
CA SER A 17 -6.25 -5.23 -32.43
C SER A 17 -5.22 -4.21 -31.95
N SER A 18 -5.34 -3.78 -30.68
CA SER A 18 -4.47 -2.73 -30.17
C SER A 18 -3.08 -3.32 -29.99
N LEU A 19 -2.06 -2.50 -30.26
CA LEU A 19 -0.67 -2.79 -29.93
C LEU A 19 -0.52 -3.30 -28.48
N ALA A 20 -1.45 -2.96 -27.58
CA ALA A 20 -1.43 -3.35 -26.17
C ALA A 20 -1.67 -4.85 -25.90
N ALA A 21 -2.53 -5.52 -26.68
CA ALA A 21 -2.70 -6.98 -26.54
C ALA A 21 -1.37 -7.71 -26.85
N SER A 22 -0.56 -7.16 -27.76
CA SER A 22 0.77 -7.70 -28.09
C SER A 22 1.83 -7.43 -27.01
N LEU A 23 1.55 -6.54 -26.04
CA LEU A 23 2.48 -6.13 -24.99
C LEU A 23 2.16 -6.69 -23.60
N GLY A 24 1.05 -7.42 -23.44
CA GLY A 24 0.68 -8.06 -22.17
C GLY A 24 0.40 -7.06 -21.03
N ILE A 25 -0.17 -5.90 -21.33
CA ILE A 25 -0.49 -4.85 -20.35
C ILE A 25 -1.90 -5.09 -19.79
N GLU A 26 -2.02 -5.30 -18.48
CA GLU A 26 -3.30 -5.62 -17.81
C GLU A 26 -4.14 -4.38 -17.43
N ASP A 27 -3.51 -3.20 -17.23
CA ASP A 27 -4.19 -1.96 -16.83
C ASP A 27 -4.43 -1.05 -18.06
N PRO A 28 -5.70 -0.77 -18.44
CA PRO A 28 -6.04 0.07 -19.59
C PRO A 28 -5.44 1.48 -19.52
N ARG A 29 -5.17 2.01 -18.33
CA ARG A 29 -4.59 3.36 -18.17
C ARG A 29 -3.12 3.37 -18.58
N ILE A 30 -2.42 2.26 -18.33
CA ILE A 30 -1.02 2.08 -18.74
C ILE A 30 -0.95 1.94 -20.26
N GLU A 31 -1.92 1.26 -20.88
CA GLU A 31 -2.06 1.21 -22.34
C GLU A 31 -2.25 2.60 -22.96
N ILE A 32 -3.19 3.40 -22.42
CA ILE A 32 -3.44 4.76 -22.91
C ILE A 32 -2.17 5.62 -22.78
N MET A 33 -1.47 5.50 -21.66
CA MET A 33 -0.21 6.22 -21.44
C MET A 33 0.86 5.78 -22.44
N ALA A 34 0.99 4.48 -22.69
CA ALA A 34 1.92 3.93 -23.66
C ALA A 34 1.65 4.46 -25.07
N ASP A 35 0.40 4.39 -25.53
CA ASP A 35 0.00 4.84 -26.87
C ASP A 35 0.26 6.35 -27.04
N TYR A 36 -0.11 7.15 -26.03
CA TYR A 36 0.16 8.58 -26.03
C TYR A 36 1.66 8.88 -26.14
N LEU A 37 2.49 8.28 -25.29
CA LEU A 37 3.93 8.54 -25.26
C LEU A 37 4.63 8.05 -26.52
N LEU A 38 4.30 6.86 -27.01
CA LEU A 38 4.87 6.32 -28.25
C LEU A 38 4.57 7.21 -29.45
N ARG A 39 3.33 7.72 -29.57
CA ARG A 39 2.92 8.62 -30.65
C ARG A 39 3.55 10.01 -30.52
N HIS A 40 3.48 10.61 -29.34
CA HIS A 40 3.93 11.98 -29.12
C HIS A 40 5.45 12.12 -29.29
N TYR A 41 6.21 11.17 -28.74
CA TYR A 41 7.66 11.15 -28.83
C TYR A 41 8.21 10.35 -30.02
N ARG A 42 7.32 9.81 -30.89
CA ARG A 42 7.66 8.99 -32.06
C ARG A 42 8.62 7.83 -31.73
N LEU A 43 8.39 7.18 -30.60
CA LEU A 43 9.23 6.10 -30.10
C LEU A 43 8.83 4.76 -30.74
N LYS A 44 9.80 3.86 -30.89
CA LYS A 44 9.53 2.47 -31.29
C LYS A 44 8.88 1.70 -30.12
N PRO A 45 7.94 0.78 -30.37
CA PRO A 45 7.27 -0.01 -29.34
C PRO A 45 8.26 -0.71 -28.38
N ASP A 46 9.38 -1.23 -28.88
CA ASP A 46 10.41 -1.91 -28.09
C ASP A 46 10.97 -1.05 -26.94
N ARG A 47 10.96 0.29 -27.09
CA ARG A 47 11.42 1.20 -26.02
C ARG A 47 10.48 1.17 -24.83
N TRP A 48 9.16 1.16 -25.08
CA TRP A 48 8.15 1.03 -24.04
C TRP A 48 8.25 -0.33 -23.37
N VAL A 49 8.40 -1.41 -24.13
CA VAL A 49 8.54 -2.77 -23.57
C VAL A 49 9.74 -2.85 -22.63
N LYS A 50 10.89 -2.33 -23.04
CA LYS A 50 12.09 -2.27 -22.19
C LYS A 50 11.86 -1.43 -20.93
N PHE A 51 11.18 -0.29 -21.05
CA PHE A 51 10.86 0.56 -19.92
C PHE A 51 9.91 -0.13 -18.93
N TYR A 52 8.82 -0.71 -19.41
CA TYR A 52 7.77 -1.29 -18.58
C TYR A 52 8.13 -2.69 -18.02
N ASN A 53 9.05 -3.40 -18.66
CA ASN A 53 9.59 -4.65 -18.10
C ASN A 53 10.59 -4.44 -16.97
N ASN A 54 11.11 -3.22 -16.80
CA ASN A 54 11.84 -2.88 -15.57
C ASN A 54 10.84 -2.84 -14.41
N GLN A 55 11.13 -3.63 -13.36
CA GLN A 55 10.20 -3.83 -12.24
C GLN A 55 9.93 -2.52 -11.47
N ASP A 56 10.95 -1.68 -11.27
CA ASP A 56 10.80 -0.40 -10.57
C ASP A 56 9.90 0.55 -11.35
N ASN A 57 10.08 0.64 -12.67
CA ASN A 57 9.24 1.46 -13.55
C ASN A 57 7.80 0.95 -13.57
N LYS A 58 7.60 -0.37 -13.62
CA LYS A 58 6.27 -0.99 -13.56
C LYS A 58 5.57 -0.63 -12.26
N VAL A 59 6.25 -0.81 -11.13
CA VAL A 59 5.74 -0.44 -9.81
C VAL A 59 5.44 1.06 -9.74
N ALA A 60 6.34 1.91 -10.24
CA ALA A 60 6.15 3.35 -10.26
C ALA A 60 4.91 3.76 -11.07
N CYS A 61 4.68 3.15 -12.24
CA CYS A 61 3.49 3.41 -13.06
C CYS A 61 2.21 3.03 -12.32
N ILE A 62 2.18 1.83 -11.72
CA ILE A 62 1.02 1.33 -10.97
C ILE A 62 0.72 2.25 -9.77
N VAL A 63 1.74 2.63 -9.01
CA VAL A 63 1.61 3.52 -7.85
C VAL A 63 1.12 4.90 -8.28
N CYS A 64 1.72 5.49 -9.32
CA CYS A 64 1.33 6.81 -9.83
C CYS A 64 -0.12 6.88 -10.32
N LEU A 65 -0.62 5.77 -10.86
CA LEU A 65 -2.00 5.66 -11.35
C LEU A 65 -2.97 5.23 -10.26
N SER A 66 -2.52 4.98 -9.02
CA SER A 66 -3.46 4.64 -7.94
C SER A 66 -4.39 5.83 -7.66
N PRO A 67 -5.70 5.59 -7.41
CA PRO A 67 -6.65 6.68 -7.14
C PRO A 67 -6.20 7.58 -5.98
N VAL A 68 -5.62 6.97 -4.93
CA VAL A 68 -5.12 7.71 -3.77
C VAL A 68 -3.94 8.61 -4.15
N SER A 69 -2.97 8.12 -4.92
CA SER A 69 -1.83 8.96 -5.35
C SER A 69 -2.26 10.11 -6.25
N ILE A 70 -3.31 9.93 -7.05
CA ILE A 70 -3.88 11.03 -7.86
C ILE A 70 -4.48 12.09 -6.94
N VAL A 71 -5.30 11.68 -5.97
CA VAL A 71 -5.91 12.61 -4.99
C VAL A 71 -4.83 13.33 -4.17
N GLU A 72 -3.82 12.60 -3.69
CA GLU A 72 -2.67 13.14 -2.96
C GLU A 72 -1.99 14.24 -3.77
N ARG A 73 -1.68 14.01 -5.04
CA ARG A 73 -1.04 15.01 -5.91
C ARG A 73 -1.92 16.23 -6.16
N VAL A 74 -3.22 16.03 -6.40
CA VAL A 74 -4.15 17.14 -6.63
C VAL A 74 -4.26 18.03 -5.39
N ALA A 75 -4.33 17.42 -4.21
CA ALA A 75 -4.51 18.14 -2.95
C ALA A 75 -3.22 18.70 -2.35
N THR A 76 -2.06 18.16 -2.68
CA THR A 76 -0.76 18.66 -2.18
C THR A 76 -0.08 19.65 -3.12
N ASN A 77 -0.60 19.83 -4.34
CA ASN A 77 -0.08 20.80 -5.28
C ASN A 77 -0.26 22.23 -4.74
N GLU A 78 0.85 22.94 -4.55
CA GLU A 78 0.87 24.31 -4.04
C GLU A 78 0.08 25.28 -4.93
N ALA A 79 0.06 25.05 -6.26
CA ALA A 79 -0.75 25.87 -7.16
C ALA A 79 -2.25 25.75 -6.84
N ASN A 80 -2.70 24.54 -6.48
CA ASN A 80 -4.10 24.24 -6.15
C ASN A 80 -4.48 24.71 -4.74
N THR A 81 -3.51 24.74 -3.82
CA THR A 81 -3.73 25.07 -2.39
C THR A 81 -3.28 26.47 -2.00
N SER A 82 -2.72 27.26 -2.92
CA SER A 82 -2.19 28.61 -2.68
C SER A 82 -3.17 29.56 -1.97
N LYS A 83 -4.48 29.35 -2.12
CA LYS A 83 -5.54 30.17 -1.51
C LYS A 83 -6.16 29.55 -0.25
N TRP A 84 -5.74 28.35 0.13
CA TRP A 84 -6.33 27.64 1.26
C TRP A 84 -5.72 28.12 2.57
N PRO A 85 -6.54 28.26 3.64
CA PRO A 85 -6.01 28.43 4.98
C PRO A 85 -5.12 27.26 5.36
N LYS A 86 -4.03 27.52 6.10
CA LYS A 86 -3.08 26.48 6.54
C LYS A 86 -3.78 25.32 7.26
N ALA A 87 -4.73 25.62 8.14
CA ALA A 87 -5.49 24.61 8.87
C ALA A 87 -6.24 23.64 7.94
N THR A 88 -6.79 24.13 6.83
CA THR A 88 -7.51 23.32 5.83
C THR A 88 -6.54 22.45 5.04
N THR A 89 -5.38 22.98 4.66
CA THR A 89 -4.34 22.21 3.97
C THR A 89 -3.82 21.07 4.82
N GLU A 90 -3.57 21.32 6.12
CA GLU A 90 -3.15 20.28 7.07
C GLU A 90 -4.23 19.22 7.28
N ASP A 91 -5.49 19.63 7.45
CA ASP A 91 -6.61 18.71 7.65
C ASP A 91 -6.84 17.80 6.42
N ILE A 92 -6.78 18.37 5.21
CA ILE A 92 -6.92 17.60 3.97
C ILE A 92 -5.74 16.64 3.80
N ARG A 93 -4.51 17.08 4.12
CA ARG A 93 -3.33 16.20 4.09
C ARG A 93 -3.52 15.01 5.04
N HIS A 94 -3.97 15.25 6.27
CA HIS A 94 -4.25 14.19 7.25
C HIS A 94 -5.32 13.20 6.75
N HIS A 95 -6.42 13.69 6.18
CA HIS A 95 -7.47 12.82 5.64
C HIS A 95 -7.01 11.98 4.44
N ILE A 96 -6.18 12.54 3.55
CA ILE A 96 -5.62 11.79 2.42
C ILE A 96 -4.67 10.69 2.89
N HIS A 97 -3.82 11.00 3.87
CA HIS A 97 -2.96 10.01 4.52
C HIS A 97 -3.78 8.87 5.17
N THR A 98 -4.86 9.23 5.87
CA THR A 98 -5.78 8.24 6.45
C THR A 98 -6.43 7.38 5.37
N LEU A 99 -6.87 7.98 4.27
CA LEU A 99 -7.46 7.27 3.14
C LEU A 99 -6.46 6.29 2.51
N LYS A 100 -5.20 6.70 2.32
CA LYS A 100 -4.12 5.85 1.80
C LYS A 100 -3.96 4.59 2.64
N ASN A 101 -3.86 4.78 3.96
CA ASN A 101 -3.76 3.69 4.91
C ASN A 101 -4.97 2.74 4.82
N ILE A 102 -6.19 3.28 4.70
CA ILE A 102 -7.43 2.49 4.55
C ILE A 102 -7.40 1.66 3.27
N VAL A 103 -7.04 2.27 2.15
CA VAL A 103 -6.98 1.60 0.85
C VAL A 103 -5.93 0.50 0.85
N ASP A 104 -4.74 0.75 1.41
CA ASP A 104 -3.64 -0.22 1.42
C ASP A 104 -3.98 -1.49 2.21
N VAL A 105 -4.61 -1.35 3.39
CA VAL A 105 -5.06 -2.52 4.16
C VAL A 105 -6.24 -3.20 3.52
N THR A 106 -7.21 -2.46 2.97
CA THR A 106 -8.37 -3.07 2.33
C THR A 106 -7.94 -3.85 1.10
N ALA A 107 -7.01 -3.30 0.30
CA ALA A 107 -6.44 -3.98 -0.86
C ALA A 107 -5.60 -5.20 -0.46
N SER A 108 -4.84 -5.12 0.64
CA SER A 108 -4.08 -6.26 1.18
C SER A 108 -5.02 -7.36 1.65
N LYS A 109 -6.05 -7.03 2.44
CA LYS A 109 -7.04 -7.98 2.96
C LYS A 109 -7.84 -8.63 1.83
N ALA A 110 -8.20 -7.87 0.79
CA ALA A 110 -8.85 -8.41 -0.41
C ALA A 110 -7.96 -9.41 -1.18
N LYS A 111 -6.63 -9.26 -1.10
CA LYS A 111 -5.66 -10.21 -1.65
C LYS A 111 -5.36 -11.39 -0.70
N GLY A 112 -5.98 -11.42 0.47
CA GLY A 112 -5.72 -12.42 1.51
C GLY A 112 -4.41 -12.19 2.26
N HIS A 113 -3.98 -10.92 2.37
CA HIS A 113 -2.77 -10.52 3.06
C HIS A 113 -3.06 -9.58 4.22
N THR A 114 -2.27 -9.71 5.28
CA THR A 114 -2.34 -8.93 6.50
C THR A 114 -1.29 -7.83 6.47
N LEU A 115 -1.73 -6.58 6.58
CA LEU A 115 -0.84 -5.41 6.58
C LEU A 115 -0.94 -4.69 7.92
N LEU A 116 0.16 -4.71 8.67
CA LEU A 116 0.37 -3.96 9.91
C LEU A 116 0.67 -2.51 9.56
N ARG A 117 -0.36 -1.66 9.66
CA ARG A 117 -0.19 -0.23 9.38
C ARG A 117 0.75 0.40 10.41
N ILE A 118 1.70 1.17 9.89
CA ILE A 118 2.48 2.12 10.66
C ILE A 118 1.89 3.50 10.31
N PRO A 119 1.30 4.24 11.27
CA PRO A 119 0.77 5.57 11.01
C PRO A 119 1.85 6.54 10.53
N ASN A 120 1.47 7.60 9.83
CA ASN A 120 2.42 8.48 9.14
C ASN A 120 3.10 9.46 10.10
N GLU A 121 2.53 9.61 11.29
CA GLU A 121 3.19 10.23 12.46
C GLU A 121 4.52 9.53 12.77
N PHE A 122 4.76 8.34 12.20
CA PHE A 122 5.99 7.58 12.29
C PHE A 122 6.94 7.67 11.10
N ASP A 123 6.67 8.52 10.11
CA ASP A 123 7.56 8.69 8.97
C ASP A 123 8.87 9.40 9.33
N ASP A 124 8.84 10.34 10.28
CA ASP A 124 9.99 11.17 10.70
C ASP A 124 10.77 10.59 11.90
N PHE A 125 10.60 9.30 12.23
CA PHE A 125 11.34 8.69 13.36
C PHE A 125 12.83 8.53 13.09
N GLU A 126 13.63 9.38 13.71
CA GLU A 126 15.07 9.19 13.83
C GLU A 126 15.44 8.38 15.07
N TYR A 127 16.54 7.62 14.98
CA TYR A 127 17.10 6.92 16.14
C TYR A 127 17.60 7.99 17.11
N PRO A 128 17.25 7.95 18.40
CA PRO A 128 17.81 8.88 19.36
C PRO A 128 19.33 8.65 19.43
N LEU A 129 20.08 9.53 18.76
CA LEU A 129 21.53 9.56 18.70
C LEU A 129 22.06 10.17 20.01
N GLY A 130 22.00 9.41 21.10
CA GLY A 130 22.60 9.83 22.36
C GLY A 130 21.72 9.56 23.56
N SER A 131 22.34 8.99 24.58
CA SER A 131 21.78 8.65 25.88
C SER A 131 21.05 9.82 26.56
N SER A 132 19.87 9.50 27.13
CA SER A 132 19.18 10.24 28.20
C SER A 132 18.11 11.28 27.81
N GLU A 133 17.59 11.26 26.58
CA GLU A 133 16.31 11.95 26.34
C GLU A 133 15.15 11.08 26.86
N ARG A 134 14.30 11.67 27.71
CA ARG A 134 13.11 10.99 28.21
C ARG A 134 12.23 10.68 27.00
N VAL A 135 11.95 9.40 26.77
CA VAL A 135 11.01 8.96 25.74
C VAL A 135 9.73 9.76 25.90
N ASP A 136 9.31 10.46 24.83
CA ASP A 136 8.06 11.22 24.84
C ASP A 136 6.92 10.28 25.21
N ARG A 137 6.22 10.62 26.30
CA ARG A 137 5.16 9.80 26.85
C ARG A 137 3.96 9.72 25.90
N ARG A 138 3.70 10.77 25.12
CA ARG A 138 2.65 10.77 24.11
C ARG A 138 2.96 9.74 23.03
N LEU A 139 4.17 9.81 22.49
CA LEU A 139 4.66 8.84 21.52
C LEU A 139 4.60 7.40 22.05
N LEU A 140 5.04 7.19 23.29
CA LEU A 140 4.99 5.86 23.89
C LEU A 140 3.55 5.32 23.88
N HIS A 141 2.56 6.11 24.28
CA HIS A 141 1.16 5.72 24.26
C HIS A 141 0.60 5.45 22.86
N GLU A 142 1.05 6.18 21.85
CA GLU A 142 0.69 5.92 20.44
C GLU A 142 1.27 4.57 19.97
N ILE A 143 2.52 4.27 20.32
CA ILE A 143 3.15 2.97 20.04
C ILE A 143 2.42 1.83 20.77
N GLU A 144 2.10 2.01 22.04
CA GLU A 144 1.36 1.02 22.83
C GLU A 144 0.02 0.68 22.18
N SER A 145 -0.72 1.70 21.74
CA SER A 145 -1.99 1.54 21.03
C SER A 145 -1.81 0.75 19.73
N LEU A 146 -0.74 1.00 18.99
CA LEU A 146 -0.41 0.26 17.77
C LEU A 146 -0.13 -1.21 18.02
N ILE A 147 0.64 -1.52 19.07
CA ILE A 147 0.91 -2.92 19.42
C ILE A 147 -0.38 -3.66 19.76
N VAL A 148 -1.28 -3.05 20.52
CA VAL A 148 -2.59 -3.65 20.83
C VAL A 148 -3.39 -3.92 19.55
N MET A 149 -3.45 -2.96 18.63
CA MET A 149 -4.15 -3.16 17.36
C MET A 149 -3.52 -4.27 16.52
N TRP A 150 -2.18 -4.31 16.40
CA TRP A 150 -1.48 -5.36 15.65
C TRP A 150 -1.66 -6.73 16.29
N SER A 151 -1.67 -6.82 17.62
CA SER A 151 -1.98 -8.07 18.33
C SER A 151 -3.37 -8.56 17.95
N ASN A 152 -4.39 -7.69 17.94
CA ASN A 152 -5.74 -8.09 17.55
C ASN A 152 -5.79 -8.56 16.08
N GLU A 153 -5.18 -7.82 15.15
CA GLU A 153 -5.21 -8.19 13.72
C GLU A 153 -4.51 -9.54 13.48
N ILE A 154 -3.33 -9.78 14.09
CA ILE A 154 -2.62 -11.05 13.94
C ILE A 154 -3.43 -12.18 14.58
N GLN A 155 -4.03 -11.98 15.76
CA GLN A 155 -4.86 -13.00 16.38
C GLN A 155 -6.06 -13.39 15.50
N GLU A 156 -6.70 -12.44 14.83
CA GLU A 156 -7.77 -12.73 13.85
C GLU A 156 -7.26 -13.59 12.68
N VAL A 157 -6.08 -13.30 12.17
CA VAL A 157 -5.45 -14.07 11.08
C VAL A 157 -5.05 -15.47 11.56
N LEU A 158 -4.59 -15.59 12.80
CA LEU A 158 -4.27 -16.88 13.43
C LEU A 158 -5.50 -17.76 13.60
N LYS A 159 -6.67 -17.16 13.89
CA LYS A 159 -7.94 -17.89 14.09
C LYS A 159 -8.48 -18.57 12.83
N TYR A 160 -8.21 -18.03 11.64
CA TYR A 160 -8.72 -18.60 10.37
C TYR A 160 -8.07 -19.96 10.08
N ARG A 161 -8.85 -21.04 10.02
CA ARG A 161 -8.37 -22.43 9.84
C ARG A 161 -8.79 -23.01 8.50
N CYS A 162 -7.98 -23.93 7.96
CA CYS A 162 -8.37 -24.70 6.76
C CYS A 162 -9.67 -25.50 6.95
N ALA A 163 -10.03 -25.79 8.20
CA ALA A 163 -11.24 -26.52 8.57
C ALA A 163 -12.52 -25.67 8.57
N ASP A 164 -12.43 -24.34 8.53
CA ASP A 164 -13.62 -23.46 8.63
C ASP A 164 -14.66 -23.77 7.56
N PRO A 165 -14.31 -23.98 6.27
CA PRO A 165 -15.27 -24.40 5.25
C PRO A 165 -15.94 -25.74 5.56
N ILE A 166 -15.21 -26.69 6.15
CA ILE A 166 -15.74 -28.01 6.52
C ILE A 166 -16.73 -27.86 7.68
N LEU A 167 -16.40 -27.03 8.68
CA LEU A 167 -17.26 -26.72 9.83
C LEU A 167 -18.53 -25.97 9.41
N GLU A 168 -18.47 -25.19 8.33
CA GLU A 168 -19.62 -24.55 7.68
C GLU A 168 -20.45 -25.51 6.80
N GLY A 169 -20.12 -26.81 6.78
CA GLY A 169 -20.84 -27.83 6.00
C GLY A 169 -20.52 -27.80 4.50
N LYS A 170 -19.44 -27.12 4.08
CA LYS A 170 -18.94 -27.16 2.70
C LYS A 170 -18.07 -28.40 2.50
N ASN A 171 -17.96 -28.82 1.23
CA ASN A 171 -17.08 -29.93 0.81
C ASN A 171 -15.88 -29.36 0.01
N PRO A 172 -14.87 -28.76 0.67
CA PRO A 172 -13.68 -28.26 -0.01
C PRO A 172 -12.91 -29.42 -0.66
N SER A 173 -12.33 -29.16 -1.83
CA SER A 173 -11.47 -30.15 -2.50
C SER A 173 -10.05 -30.10 -1.93
N PRO A 174 -9.22 -31.15 -2.10
CA PRO A 174 -7.81 -31.11 -1.67
C PRO A 174 -7.02 -29.92 -2.23
N ALA A 175 -7.37 -29.46 -3.44
CA ALA A 175 -6.75 -28.28 -4.04
C ALA A 175 -7.04 -26.99 -3.26
N THR A 176 -8.20 -26.89 -2.61
CA THR A 176 -8.57 -25.76 -1.74
C THR A 176 -7.66 -25.69 -0.52
N GLU A 177 -7.33 -26.83 0.09
CA GLU A 177 -6.43 -26.89 1.24
C GLU A 177 -4.99 -26.52 0.85
N ILE A 178 -4.48 -27.05 -0.27
CA ILE A 178 -3.16 -26.68 -0.78
C ILE A 178 -3.07 -25.17 -1.01
N LYS A 179 -4.08 -24.58 -1.67
CA LYS A 179 -4.13 -23.14 -1.92
C LYS A 179 -4.19 -22.34 -0.61
N TYR A 180 -4.96 -22.79 0.38
CA TYR A 180 -5.01 -22.17 1.70
C TYR A 180 -3.61 -22.12 2.34
N TRP A 181 -2.88 -23.24 2.36
CA TRP A 181 -1.55 -23.29 2.97
C TRP A 181 -0.53 -22.42 2.22
N GLN A 182 -0.60 -22.38 0.88
CA GLN A 182 0.23 -21.48 0.07
C GLN A 182 -0.03 -20.00 0.38
N MET A 183 -1.30 -19.60 0.45
CA MET A 183 -1.69 -18.23 0.79
C MET A 183 -1.25 -17.88 2.22
N ARG A 184 -1.47 -18.79 3.18
CA ARG A 184 -1.09 -18.59 4.57
C ARG A 184 0.42 -18.48 4.75
N ALA A 185 1.20 -19.36 4.13
CA ALA A 185 2.66 -19.27 4.19
C ALA A 185 3.18 -17.93 3.65
N LYS A 186 2.62 -17.48 2.52
CA LYS A 186 2.96 -16.17 1.94
C LYS A 186 2.58 -15.00 2.86
N ASP A 187 1.42 -15.07 3.52
CA ASP A 187 0.99 -14.03 4.45
C ASP A 187 1.93 -13.92 5.67
N PHE A 188 2.33 -15.06 6.24
CA PHE A 188 3.27 -15.08 7.37
C PHE A 188 4.67 -14.58 6.99
N ASP A 189 5.17 -14.91 5.80
CA ASP A 189 6.43 -14.36 5.30
C ASP A 189 6.36 -12.83 5.18
N GLN A 190 5.24 -12.30 4.67
CA GLN A 190 5.01 -10.85 4.60
C GLN A 190 4.89 -10.21 5.98
N LEU A 191 4.19 -10.83 6.92
CA LEU A 191 4.10 -10.35 8.31
C LEU A 191 5.48 -10.33 8.97
N TYR A 192 6.29 -11.35 8.76
CA TYR A 192 7.67 -11.40 9.25
C TYR A 192 8.53 -10.26 8.67
N GLN A 193 8.41 -9.98 7.37
CA GLN A 193 9.10 -8.86 6.74
C GLN A 193 8.64 -7.51 7.31
N GLN A 194 7.34 -7.34 7.52
CA GLN A 194 6.78 -6.13 8.14
C GLN A 194 7.27 -5.92 9.57
N LEU A 195 7.29 -6.97 10.40
CA LEU A 195 7.82 -6.90 11.77
C LEU A 195 9.34 -6.66 11.81
N ASN A 196 10.06 -7.03 10.76
CA ASN A 196 11.48 -6.74 10.60
C ASN A 196 11.79 -5.35 10.04
N ASN A 197 10.77 -4.58 9.66
CA ASN A 197 10.93 -3.22 9.19
C ASN A 197 11.71 -2.38 10.22
N PRO A 198 12.70 -1.58 9.81
CA PRO A 198 13.48 -0.72 10.71
C PRO A 198 12.62 0.17 11.62
N ARG A 199 11.49 0.68 11.13
CA ARG A 199 10.55 1.50 11.91
C ARG A 199 9.87 0.70 13.02
N VAL A 200 9.47 -0.53 12.74
CA VAL A 200 8.89 -1.43 13.76
C VAL A 200 9.94 -1.79 14.82
N LYS A 201 11.19 -2.04 14.40
CA LYS A 201 12.31 -2.25 15.33
C LYS A 201 12.56 -1.04 16.22
N MET A 202 12.41 0.18 15.67
CA MET A 202 12.47 1.41 16.45
C MET A 202 11.35 1.49 17.49
N MET A 203 10.11 1.19 17.11
CA MET A 203 8.98 1.16 18.06
C MET A 203 9.23 0.17 19.20
N ALA A 204 9.78 -1.01 18.90
CA ALA A 204 10.16 -1.99 19.91
C ALA A 204 11.28 -1.47 20.84
N TYR A 205 12.23 -0.70 20.32
CA TYR A 205 13.25 -0.04 21.13
C TYR A 205 12.65 1.00 22.09
N TYR A 206 11.72 1.83 21.62
CA TYR A 206 11.00 2.80 22.45
C TYR A 206 10.20 2.12 23.57
N LEU A 207 9.48 1.05 23.27
CA LEU A 207 8.75 0.27 24.29
C LEU A 207 9.69 -0.31 25.35
N LYS A 208 10.84 -0.86 24.93
CA LYS A 208 11.84 -1.43 25.84
C LYS A 208 12.43 -0.36 26.77
N ASN A 209 12.83 0.78 26.22
CA ASN A 209 13.44 1.87 26.98
C ASN A 209 12.45 2.61 27.87
N GLY A 210 11.21 2.78 27.39
CA GLY A 210 10.09 3.32 28.17
C GLY A 210 9.60 2.37 29.27
N ARG A 211 10.17 1.14 29.38
CA ARG A 211 9.74 0.07 30.29
C ARG A 211 8.24 -0.21 30.19
N SER A 212 7.72 -0.15 28.96
CA SER A 212 6.30 -0.40 28.70
C SER A 212 5.98 -1.88 28.86
N VAL A 213 4.84 -2.18 29.48
CA VAL A 213 4.28 -3.54 29.58
C VAL A 213 3.98 -4.14 28.21
N TYR A 214 3.72 -3.29 27.20
CA TYR A 214 3.43 -3.71 25.83
C TYR A 214 4.68 -4.16 25.07
N TYR A 215 5.90 -3.96 25.62
CA TYR A 215 7.09 -4.59 25.05
C TYR A 215 7.00 -6.11 25.08
N GLN A 216 6.43 -6.70 26.14
CA GLN A 216 6.23 -8.14 26.22
C GLN A 216 5.16 -8.59 25.21
N ALA A 217 4.05 -7.85 25.10
CA ALA A 217 3.03 -8.13 24.08
C ALA A 217 3.60 -8.10 22.65
N PHE A 218 4.51 -7.16 22.34
CA PHE A 218 5.22 -7.14 21.07
C PHE A 218 6.11 -8.38 20.85
N LYS A 219 6.83 -8.84 21.88
CA LYS A 219 7.63 -10.07 21.80
C LYS A 219 6.77 -11.30 21.56
N ASP A 220 5.64 -11.40 22.25
CA ASP A 220 4.71 -12.52 22.10
C ASP A 220 4.11 -12.53 20.69
N LEU A 221 3.74 -11.36 20.19
CA LEU A 221 3.31 -11.15 18.81
C LEU A 221 4.39 -11.59 17.81
N TYR A 222 5.64 -11.16 17.99
CA TYR A 222 6.75 -11.56 17.12
C TYR A 222 6.97 -13.07 17.13
N SER A 223 6.96 -13.69 18.32
CA SER A 223 7.09 -15.15 18.47
C SER A 223 5.95 -15.90 17.77
N SER A 224 4.73 -15.37 17.81
CA SER A 224 3.57 -16.00 17.16
C SER A 224 3.67 -16.07 15.63
N VAL A 225 4.47 -15.19 15.03
CA VAL A 225 4.70 -15.14 13.57
C VAL A 225 5.94 -15.95 13.18
N VAL A 226 6.99 -15.96 13.99
CA VAL A 226 8.26 -16.65 13.69
C VAL A 226 8.22 -18.15 14.00
N GLY A 227 7.43 -18.56 14.99
CA GLY A 227 7.41 -19.95 15.50
C GLY A 227 8.43 -20.19 16.60
#